data_AF-A0A084EAK6-F1
#
_entry.id   AF-A0A084EAK6-F1
#
_cell.length_a   1.000
_cell.length_b   1.000
_cell.length_c   1.000
_cell.angle_alpha   90.00
_cell.angle_beta   90.00
_cell.angle_gamma   90.00
#
_symmetry.space_group_name_H-M   'P 1'
#
loop_
_entity.id
_entity.type
_entity.pdbx_description
1 polymer ?
#
loop_
_entity_poly.entity_id
_entity_poly.type
_entity_poly.pdbx_seq_one_letter_code
_entity_poly.pdbx_strand_id
1 'polypeptide(L)'
;MSRRDVIRQLEGHRLTTAEIRYYRPDAPSLLQLFVWQEYDLAPDFPRLFAFLEHWRREIEAPLHSVCISHEEMIRPTEWRAVDGVIDIR
;
A
#
# COMPACT_ATOMS: atom_id res chain seq x y z
N MET A 1 14.35 8.07 2.68
CA MET A 1 14.04 8.77 1.42
C MET A 1 15.26 8.82 0.53
N SER A 2 15.18 8.24 -0.66
CA SER A 2 16.23 8.29 -1.69
C SER A 2 16.07 9.52 -2.58
N ARG A 3 17.13 9.93 -3.30
CA ARG A 3 17.06 11.02 -4.30
C ARG A 3 15.98 10.78 -5.36
N ARG A 4 15.77 9.53 -5.76
CA ARG A 4 14.72 9.15 -6.73
C ARG A 4 13.32 9.40 -6.20
N ASP A 5 13.11 9.17 -4.90
CA ASP A 5 11.82 9.38 -4.23
C ASP A 5 11.47 10.86 -4.20
N VAL A 6 12.47 11.72 -3.95
CA VAL A 6 12.29 13.18 -3.99
C VAL A 6 11.89 13.65 -5.39
N ILE A 7 12.53 13.13 -6.45
CA ILE A 7 12.17 13.46 -7.84
C ILE A 7 10.72 13.06 -8.12
N ARG A 8 10.31 11.84 -7.75
CA ARG A 8 8.93 11.38 -7.90
C ARG A 8 7.93 12.29 -7.16
N GLN A 9 8.28 12.75 -5.96
CA GLN A 9 7.43 13.69 -5.21
C GLN A 9 7.27 15.04 -5.93
N LEU A 10 8.34 15.55 -6.53
CA LEU A 10 8.30 16.77 -7.35
C LEU A 10 7.48 16.58 -8.63
N GLU A 11 7.46 15.38 -9.19
CA GLU A 11 6.63 14.98 -10.34
C GLU A 11 5.14 14.74 -9.98
N GLY A 12 4.76 14.97 -8.71
CA GLY A 12 3.37 14.85 -8.24
C GLY A 12 3.03 13.49 -7.64
N HIS A 13 3.94 12.51 -7.64
CA HIS A 13 3.72 11.25 -6.94
C HIS A 13 3.68 11.45 -5.43
N ARG A 14 2.88 10.65 -4.74
CA ARG A 14 2.78 10.64 -3.28
C ARG A 14 2.99 9.23 -2.76
N LEU A 15 3.52 9.11 -1.55
CA LEU A 15 3.63 7.82 -0.92
C LEU A 15 2.22 7.31 -0.66
N THR A 16 1.88 6.18 -1.28
CA THR A 16 0.58 5.54 -1.19
C THR A 16 0.74 4.20 -0.50
N THR A 17 -0.05 3.96 0.53
CA THR A 17 -0.12 2.69 1.25
C THR A 17 -1.48 2.05 0.96
N ALA A 18 -1.46 0.80 0.51
CA ALA A 18 -2.66 0.02 0.29
C ALA A 18 -2.65 -1.24 1.16
N GLU A 19 -3.69 -1.39 1.98
CA GLU A 19 -3.98 -2.60 2.73
C GLU A 19 -4.81 -3.55 1.87
N ILE A 20 -4.20 -4.63 1.42
CA ILE A 20 -4.82 -5.63 0.54
C ILE A 20 -5.16 -6.85 1.38
N ARG A 21 -6.46 -7.08 1.60
CA ARG A 21 -6.97 -8.26 2.30
C ARG A 21 -7.41 -9.29 1.28
N TYR A 22 -6.98 -10.54 1.47
CA TYR A 22 -7.27 -11.64 0.55
C TYR A 22 -7.49 -12.96 1.29
N TYR A 23 -8.19 -13.88 0.66
CA TYR A 23 -8.41 -15.23 1.20
C TYR A 23 -7.23 -16.13 0.89
N ARG A 24 -6.75 -16.86 1.90
CA ARG A 24 -5.67 -17.83 1.70
C ARG A 24 -6.16 -18.97 0.80
N PRO A 25 -5.46 -19.31 -0.30
CA PRO A 25 -5.88 -20.38 -1.20
C PRO A 25 -5.99 -21.75 -0.53
N ASP A 26 -5.11 -22.05 0.43
CA ASP A 26 -5.07 -23.29 1.19
C ASP A 26 -6.03 -23.32 2.39
N ALA A 27 -6.55 -22.15 2.79
CA ALA A 27 -7.48 -22.01 3.90
C ALA A 27 -8.45 -20.84 3.63
N PRO A 28 -9.50 -21.03 2.82
CA PRO A 28 -10.37 -19.93 2.35
C PRO A 28 -11.17 -19.22 3.45
N SER A 29 -11.25 -19.79 4.65
CA SER A 29 -11.84 -19.12 5.82
C SER A 29 -10.91 -18.11 6.49
N LEU A 30 -9.63 -18.08 6.11
CA LEU A 30 -8.63 -17.18 6.67
C LEU A 30 -8.39 -15.99 5.74
N LEU A 31 -8.54 -14.79 6.31
CA LEU A 31 -8.14 -13.53 5.68
C LEU A 31 -6.69 -13.20 6.05
N GLN A 32 -5.88 -12.90 5.05
CA GLN A 32 -4.52 -12.42 5.21
C GLN A 32 -4.41 -10.97 4.73
N LEU A 33 -3.55 -10.19 5.40
CA LEU A 33 -3.25 -8.80 5.05
C LEU A 33 -1.88 -8.71 4.36
N PHE A 34 -1.85 -8.07 3.19
CA PHE A 34 -0.64 -7.66 2.51
C PHE A 34 -0.62 -6.12 2.46
N VAL A 35 0.46 -5.52 2.95
CA VAL A 35 0.65 -4.06 2.91
C VAL A 35 1.54 -3.72 1.72
N TRP A 36 0.96 -3.05 0.74
CA TRP A 36 1.67 -2.51 -0.40
C TRP A 36 1.98 -1.04 -0.15
N GLN A 37 3.20 -0.59 -0.45
CA GLN A 37 3.59 0.81 -0.28
C GLN A 37 4.52 1.26 -1.41
N GLU A 38 4.07 2.21 -2.22
CA GLU A 38 4.90 2.83 -3.26
C GLU A 38 4.43 4.26 -3.59
N TYR A 39 5.29 5.03 -4.25
CA TYR A 39 4.95 6.33 -4.81
C TYR A 39 4.00 6.22 -6.00
N ASP A 40 2.78 6.74 -5.88
CA ASP A 40 1.74 6.65 -6.92
C ASP A 40 1.05 8.00 -7.19
N LEU A 41 0.25 8.06 -8.24
CA LEU A 41 -0.48 9.27 -8.67
C LEU A 41 -1.96 9.16 -8.29
N ALA A 42 -2.38 9.89 -7.25
CA ALA A 42 -3.79 10.03 -6.92
C ALA A 42 -4.51 10.97 -7.92
N PRO A 43 -5.82 10.78 -8.19
CA PRO A 43 -6.72 9.75 -7.65
C PRO A 43 -6.69 8.43 -8.45
N ASP A 44 -5.90 8.34 -9.52
CA ASP A 44 -5.96 7.23 -10.48
C ASP A 44 -5.16 6.00 -10.06
N PHE A 45 -4.21 6.13 -9.13
CA PHE A 45 -3.35 5.07 -8.57
C PHE A 45 -2.87 4.03 -9.61
N PRO A 46 -2.23 4.47 -10.72
CA PRO A 46 -1.88 3.58 -11.83
C PRO A 46 -0.94 2.43 -11.42
N ARG A 47 -0.02 2.64 -10.46
CA ARG A 47 0.87 1.57 -10.00
C ARG A 47 0.15 0.55 -9.14
N LEU A 48 -0.71 1.00 -8.22
CA LEU A 48 -1.53 0.10 -7.42
C LEU A 48 -2.44 -0.76 -8.31
N PHE A 49 -3.12 -0.18 -9.29
CA PHE A 49 -3.98 -0.97 -10.17
C PHE A 49 -3.19 -1.94 -11.05
N ALA A 50 -2.02 -1.55 -11.55
CA ALA A 50 -1.14 -2.48 -12.25
C ALA A 50 -0.69 -3.65 -11.35
N PHE A 51 -0.40 -3.37 -10.07
CA PHE A 51 -0.09 -4.40 -9.09
C PHE A 51 -1.27 -5.35 -8.83
N LEU A 52 -2.48 -4.82 -8.66
CA LEU A 52 -3.69 -5.63 -8.46
C LEU A 52 -4.03 -6.49 -9.69
N GLU A 53 -3.78 -5.98 -10.90
CA GLU A 53 -3.93 -6.74 -12.13
C GLU A 53 -2.93 -7.90 -12.20
N HIS A 54 -1.68 -7.64 -11.82
CA HIS A 54 -0.66 -8.68 -11.70
C HIS A 54 -1.03 -9.71 -10.63
N TRP A 55 -1.51 -9.28 -9.47
CA TRP A 55 -1.98 -10.16 -8.40
C TRP A 55 -3.06 -11.11 -8.90
N ARG A 56 -4.09 -10.58 -9.59
CA ARG A 56 -5.18 -11.37 -10.13
C ARG A 56 -4.70 -12.41 -11.15
N ARG A 57 -3.66 -12.10 -11.92
CA ARG A 57 -3.12 -12.99 -12.95
C ARG A 57 -2.19 -14.06 -12.41
N GLU A 58 -1.33 -13.74 -11.44
CA GLU A 58 -0.22 -14.62 -11.04
C GLU A 58 -0.39 -15.25 -9.65
N ILE A 59 -1.05 -14.58 -8.70
CA ILE A 59 -1.11 -15.03 -7.29
C ILE A 59 -2.35 -15.92 -7.05
N GLU A 60 -3.36 -15.85 -7.93
CA GLU A 60 -4.60 -16.65 -7.90
C GLU A 60 -5.35 -16.64 -6.55
N ALA A 61 -4.98 -15.74 -5.63
CA ALA A 61 -5.60 -15.61 -4.32
C ALA A 61 -6.75 -14.59 -4.38
N PRO A 62 -7.99 -14.98 -4.04
CA PRO A 62 -9.14 -14.08 -4.13
C PRO A 62 -9.01 -12.86 -3.24
N LEU A 63 -9.08 -11.67 -3.83
CA LEU A 63 -9.09 -10.41 -3.09
C LEU A 63 -10.43 -10.22 -2.37
N HIS A 64 -10.38 -9.84 -1.10
CA HIS A 64 -11.54 -9.48 -0.30
C HIS A 64 -11.78 -7.97 -0.35
N SER A 65 -10.75 -7.17 -0.03
CA SER A 65 -10.88 -5.72 0.03
C SER A 65 -9.54 -5.02 -0.07
N VAL A 66 -9.51 -3.85 -0.69
CA VAL A 66 -8.35 -2.96 -0.74
C VAL A 66 -8.71 -1.63 -0.10
N CYS A 67 -7.94 -1.21 0.91
CA CYS A 67 -8.08 0.10 1.54
C CYS A 67 -6.86 0.96 1.21
N ILE A 68 -7.07 2.17 0.68
CA ILE A 68 -6.01 3.06 0.22
C ILE A 68 -5.88 4.21 1.22
N SER A 69 -4.68 4.38 1.77
CA SER A 69 -4.26 5.57 2.50
C SER A 69 -3.19 6.28 1.67
N HIS A 70 -3.43 7.54 1.30
CA HIS A 70 -2.48 8.33 0.54
C HIS A 70 -2.40 9.74 1.14
N GLU A 71 -1.22 10.35 1.06
CA GLU A 71 -1.00 11.70 1.59
C GLU A 71 -1.38 12.75 0.53
N GLU A 72 -2.41 13.55 0.80
CA GLU A 72 -2.90 14.58 -0.13
C GLU A 72 -1.96 15.79 -0.29
N MET A 73 -1.01 16.01 0.64
CA MET A 73 -0.18 17.23 0.70
C MET A 73 1.29 16.87 0.88
N ILE A 74 2.20 17.60 0.20
CA ILE A 74 3.64 17.50 0.52
C ILE A 74 3.83 18.09 1.91
N ARG A 75 3.93 17.23 2.93
CA ARG A 75 4.46 17.62 4.23
C ARG A 75 5.83 16.96 4.39
N PRO A 76 6.77 17.60 5.10
CA PRO A 76 7.93 16.85 5.61
C PRO A 76 7.40 15.62 6.33
N THR A 77 7.98 14.44 6.09
CA THR A 77 7.66 13.24 6.87
C THR A 77 7.95 13.53 8.34
N GLU A 78 6.93 13.94 9.10
CA GLU A 78 7.06 14.17 10.53
C GLU A 78 7.24 12.81 11.19
N TRP A 79 8.42 12.59 11.75
CA TRP A 79 8.67 11.43 12.60
C TRP A 79 7.79 11.58 13.84
N ARG A 80 6.67 10.85 13.90
CA ARG A 80 5.89 10.73 15.13
C ARG A 80 6.44 9.56 15.94
N ALA A 81 7.06 9.90 17.07
CA ALA A 81 7.29 8.91 18.12
C ALA A 81 5.93 8.34 18.53
N VAL A 82 5.77 7.03 18.41
CA VAL A 82 4.63 6.33 19.02
C VAL A 82 5.03 5.93 20.44
N ASP A 83 4.21 6.29 21.43
CA ASP A 83 4.51 6.05 22.86
C ASP A 83 4.50 4.57 23.26
N GLY A 84 4.25 3.66 22.33
CA GLY A 84 4.33 2.23 22.56
C GLY A 84 3.99 1.43 21.32
N VAL A 85 4.72 0.34 21.11
CA VAL A 85 4.36 -0.73 20.19
C VAL A 85 3.57 -1.75 21.00
N ILE A 86 2.29 -1.98 20.67
CA ILE A 86 1.50 -3.05 21.28
C ILE A 86 1.85 -4.34 20.53
N ASP A 87 2.65 -5.19 21.18
CA ASP A 87 2.98 -6.54 20.71
C ASP A 87 1.94 -7.51 21.30
N ILE A 88 0.99 -7.94 20.46
CA ILE A 88 0.02 -8.98 20.82
C ILE A 88 0.64 -10.33 20.44
N ARG A 89 1.29 -10.96 21.43
CA ARG A 89 1.64 -12.39 21.42
C ARG A 89 0.62 -13.20 22.20
#